data_AF-A0A1G1FPF3-F1
#
_entry.id   AF-A0A1G1FPF3-F1
#
_cell.length_a   1.000
_cell.length_b   1.000
_cell.length_c   1.000
_cell.angle_alpha   90.00
_cell.angle_beta   90.00
_cell.angle_gamma   90.00
#
_symmetry.space_group_name_H-M   'P 1'
#
loop_
_entity.id
_entity.type
_entity.pdbx_description
1 polymer ?
#
loop_
_entity_poly.entity_id
_entity_poly.type
_entity_poly.pdbx_seq_one_letter_code
_entity_poly.pdbx_strand_id
1 'polypeptide(L)'
;MKILTKHKGFSLIELLIVVAIISILAAIAIPGYIGMQEKSRRGAVERAAAASEAEIQGWLQSARKGGSNLYELDTDGDGSVVTGTDLNNDILSIDLATPDQLCQRYINSRWNTNKEFSPWNPANSLWTTNASGAATSNGRISCTHDANASTIEMEARDKLGTGSIYKKTITLD
;
A
#
# COMPACT_ATOMS: atom_id res chain seq x y z
N MET A 1 -63.84 18.16 -24.91
CA MET A 1 -63.46 16.73 -24.83
C MET A 1 -62.46 16.58 -23.69
N LYS A 2 -62.85 15.93 -22.58
CA LYS A 2 -62.04 15.86 -21.35
C LYS A 2 -61.33 14.50 -21.35
N ILE A 3 -60.01 14.51 -21.52
CA ILE A 3 -59.19 13.29 -21.51
C ILE A 3 -59.06 12.85 -20.05
N LEU A 4 -59.64 11.70 -19.69
CA LEU A 4 -59.50 11.09 -18.36
C LEU A 4 -58.19 10.31 -18.32
N THR A 5 -57.13 10.93 -17.81
CA THR A 5 -55.85 10.27 -17.53
C THR A 5 -56.01 9.31 -16.34
N LYS A 6 -56.06 8.00 -16.59
CA LYS A 6 -56.03 6.98 -15.53
C LYS A 6 -54.65 7.00 -14.86
N HIS A 7 -54.56 7.53 -13.65
CA HIS A 7 -53.40 7.33 -12.79
C HIS A 7 -53.36 5.86 -12.34
N LYS A 8 -52.50 5.06 -12.97
CA LYS A 8 -52.13 3.73 -12.44
C LYS A 8 -51.21 3.96 -11.24
N GLY A 9 -51.75 3.85 -10.04
CA GLY A 9 -50.96 3.81 -8.81
C GLY A 9 -50.24 2.47 -8.66
N PHE A 10 -49.07 2.47 -8.02
CA PHE A 10 -48.31 1.27 -7.69
C PHE A 10 -49.01 0.51 -6.55
N SER A 11 -49.15 -0.81 -6.66
CA SER A 11 -49.80 -1.61 -5.64
C SER A 11 -48.87 -1.91 -4.46
N LEU A 12 -49.40 -1.85 -3.24
CA LEU A 12 -48.65 -2.23 -2.03
C LEU A 12 -48.18 -3.70 -2.07
N ILE A 13 -48.98 -4.58 -2.67
CA ILE A 13 -48.59 -5.98 -2.82
C ILE A 13 -47.46 -6.16 -3.84
N GLU A 14 -47.41 -5.33 -4.89
CA GLU A 14 -46.31 -5.33 -5.86
C GLU A 14 -45.01 -4.92 -5.18
N LEU A 15 -45.05 -3.91 -4.29
CA LEU A 15 -43.88 -3.52 -3.50
C LEU A 15 -43.41 -4.64 -2.57
N LEU A 16 -44.35 -5.30 -1.88
CA LEU A 16 -44.05 -6.36 -0.92
C LEU A 16 -43.33 -7.55 -1.57
N ILE A 17 -43.79 -7.98 -2.75
CA ILE A 17 -43.16 -9.08 -3.48
C ILE A 17 -41.74 -8.69 -3.93
N VAL A 18 -41.56 -7.47 -4.41
CA VAL A 18 -40.23 -6.98 -4.86
C VAL A 18 -39.23 -6.99 -3.71
N VAL A 19 -39.61 -6.48 -2.53
CA VAL A 19 -38.73 -6.48 -1.35
C VAL A 19 -38.42 -7.91 -0.87
N ALA A 20 -39.40 -8.81 -0.94
CA ALA A 20 -39.20 -10.23 -0.59
C ALA A 20 -38.20 -10.94 -1.52
N ILE A 21 -38.18 -10.61 -2.81
CA ILE A 21 -37.21 -11.18 -3.75
C ILE A 21 -35.82 -10.59 -3.52
N ILE A 22 -35.71 -9.26 -3.33
CA ILE A 22 -34.43 -8.59 -3.07
C ILE A 22 -33.78 -9.11 -1.79
N SER A 23 -34.56 -9.40 -0.74
CA SER A 23 -34.01 -9.91 0.52
C SER A 23 -33.36 -11.30 0.37
N ILE A 24 -33.96 -12.19 -0.41
CA ILE A 24 -33.40 -13.53 -0.71
C ILE A 24 -32.12 -13.39 -1.53
N LEU A 25 -32.10 -12.54 -2.56
CA LEU A 25 -30.90 -12.31 -3.38
C LEU A 25 -29.75 -11.69 -2.56
N ALA A 26 -30.07 -10.70 -1.72
CA ALA A 26 -29.10 -10.04 -0.86
C ALA A 26 -28.45 -11.02 0.14
N ALA A 27 -29.23 -11.94 0.72
CA ALA A 27 -28.73 -12.93 1.67
C ALA A 27 -27.62 -13.82 1.10
N ILE A 28 -27.69 -14.15 -0.20
CA ILE A 28 -26.69 -14.99 -0.89
C ILE A 28 -25.54 -14.12 -1.43
N ALA A 29 -25.85 -12.94 -1.98
CA ALA A 29 -24.89 -12.09 -2.66
C ALA A 29 -23.91 -11.38 -1.70
N ILE A 30 -24.39 -10.91 -0.55
CA ILE A 30 -23.58 -10.14 0.42
C ILE A 30 -22.33 -10.90 0.90
N PRO A 31 -22.41 -12.15 1.41
CA PRO A 31 -21.22 -12.86 1.88
C PRO A 31 -20.19 -13.09 0.76
N GLY A 32 -20.65 -13.44 -0.45
CA GLY A 32 -19.78 -13.59 -1.61
C GLY A 32 -19.08 -12.28 -2.00
N TYR A 33 -19.81 -11.17 -1.98
CA TYR A 33 -19.27 -9.84 -2.29
C TYR A 33 -18.21 -9.39 -1.28
N ILE A 34 -18.43 -9.61 0.03
CA ILE A 34 -17.44 -9.30 1.07
C ILE A 34 -16.15 -10.11 0.87
N GLY A 35 -16.27 -11.40 0.53
CA GLY A 35 -15.11 -12.25 0.23
C GLY A 35 -14.32 -11.78 -1.00
N MET A 36 -15.01 -11.36 -2.07
CA MET A 36 -14.36 -10.80 -3.26
C MET A 36 -13.64 -9.49 -2.95
N GLN A 37 -14.26 -8.58 -2.18
CA GLN A 37 -13.60 -7.35 -1.74
C GLN A 37 -12.33 -7.65 -0.95
N GLU A 38 -12.38 -8.58 0.00
CA GLU A 38 -11.22 -8.94 0.81
C GLU A 38 -10.09 -9.52 -0.04
N LYS A 39 -10.40 -10.43 -0.96
CA LYS A 39 -9.42 -10.97 -1.92
C LYS A 39 -8.81 -9.86 -2.79
N SER A 40 -9.62 -8.90 -3.25
CA SER A 40 -9.16 -7.77 -4.03
C SER A 40 -8.23 -6.85 -3.24
N ARG A 41 -8.52 -6.60 -1.95
CA ARG A 41 -7.66 -5.80 -1.07
C ARG A 41 -6.30 -6.49 -0.86
N ARG A 42 -6.30 -7.80 -0.58
CA ARG A 42 -5.07 -8.59 -0.45
C ARG A 42 -4.23 -8.54 -1.72
N GLY A 43 -4.84 -8.79 -2.87
CA GLY A 43 -4.16 -8.73 -4.16
C GLY A 43 -3.71 -7.32 -4.57
N ALA A 44 -4.30 -6.25 -4.02
CA ALA A 44 -3.82 -4.89 -4.24
C ALA A 44 -2.52 -4.63 -3.47
N VAL A 45 -2.46 -5.02 -2.20
CA VAL A 45 -1.25 -4.85 -1.38
C VAL A 45 -0.11 -5.73 -1.88
N GLU A 46 -0.40 -6.97 -2.26
CA GLU A 46 0.61 -7.89 -2.83
C GLU A 46 1.24 -7.31 -4.11
N ARG A 47 0.41 -6.80 -5.05
CA ARG A 47 0.92 -6.18 -6.27
C ARG A 47 1.69 -4.90 -6.00
N ALA A 48 1.24 -4.07 -5.05
CA ALA A 48 1.96 -2.88 -4.65
C ALA A 48 3.33 -3.24 -4.06
N ALA A 49 3.42 -4.26 -3.19
CA ALA A 49 4.68 -4.72 -2.64
C ALA A 49 5.62 -5.25 -3.75
N ALA A 50 5.13 -6.12 -4.62
CA ALA A 50 5.91 -6.71 -5.70
C ALA A 50 6.43 -5.67 -6.72
N ALA A 51 5.61 -4.68 -7.08
CA ALA A 51 6.02 -3.60 -7.99
C ALA A 51 7.16 -2.75 -7.45
N SER A 52 7.33 -2.74 -6.13
CA SER A 52 8.27 -1.89 -5.40
C SER A 52 9.62 -2.54 -5.15
N GLU A 53 9.76 -3.83 -5.48
CA GLU A 53 11.02 -4.56 -5.28
C GLU A 53 12.16 -3.82 -5.97
N ALA A 54 12.03 -3.58 -7.28
CA ALA A 54 13.08 -2.96 -8.12
C ALA A 54 13.48 -1.57 -7.63
N GLU A 55 12.52 -0.77 -7.16
CA GLU A 55 12.80 0.55 -6.60
C GLU A 55 13.67 0.42 -5.35
N ILE A 56 13.27 -0.40 -4.38
CA ILE A 56 14.03 -0.61 -3.14
C ILE A 56 15.41 -1.24 -3.41
N GLN A 57 15.55 -2.11 -4.43
CA GLN A 57 16.86 -2.58 -4.88
C GLN A 57 17.76 -1.42 -5.32
N GLY A 58 17.22 -0.48 -6.09
CA GLY A 58 17.94 0.74 -6.51
C GLY A 58 18.37 1.61 -5.33
N TRP A 59 17.49 1.75 -4.32
CA TRP A 59 17.81 2.44 -3.07
C TRP A 59 18.96 1.77 -2.30
N LEU A 60 18.93 0.45 -2.16
CA LEU A 60 19.99 -0.31 -1.50
C LEU A 60 21.32 -0.23 -2.26
N GLN A 61 21.28 -0.34 -3.59
CA GLN A 61 22.46 -0.24 -4.44
C GLN A 61 23.12 1.14 -4.34
N SER A 62 22.32 2.21 -4.42
CA SER A 62 22.82 3.58 -4.35
C SER A 62 23.46 3.86 -2.99
N ALA A 63 22.79 3.47 -1.89
CA ALA A 63 23.35 3.59 -0.53
C ALA A 63 24.68 2.84 -0.36
N ARG A 64 24.89 1.74 -1.08
CA ARG A 64 26.11 0.91 -1.01
C ARG A 64 27.27 1.43 -1.85
N LYS A 65 26.99 2.25 -2.86
CA LYS A 65 28.00 2.97 -3.65
C LYS A 65 28.63 4.16 -2.91
N GLY A 66 28.34 4.35 -1.62
CA GLY A 66 28.83 5.46 -0.80
C GLY A 66 30.33 5.75 -1.01
N GLY A 67 30.67 7.03 -1.00
CA GLY A 67 32.00 7.57 -1.30
C GLY A 67 32.15 8.17 -2.71
N SER A 68 31.08 8.19 -3.53
CA SER A 68 31.16 8.70 -4.91
C SER A 68 30.44 10.04 -5.12
N ASN A 69 29.80 10.60 -4.09
CA ASN A 69 29.02 11.85 -4.15
C ASN A 69 28.10 11.95 -5.39
N LEU A 70 27.42 10.85 -5.73
CA LEU A 70 26.51 10.75 -6.86
C LEU A 70 25.06 10.96 -6.41
N TYR A 71 24.28 11.64 -7.24
CA TYR A 71 22.83 11.82 -7.08
C TYR A 71 22.13 10.88 -8.06
N GLU A 72 21.67 9.73 -7.58
CA GLU A 72 21.13 8.63 -8.41
C GLU A 72 19.63 8.41 -8.22
N LEU A 73 19.04 8.96 -7.14
CA LEU A 73 17.66 8.71 -6.72
C LEU A 73 16.93 10.02 -6.44
N ASP A 74 15.63 10.00 -6.72
CA ASP A 74 14.67 11.04 -6.30
C ASP A 74 14.26 10.75 -4.84
N THR A 75 14.92 11.43 -3.92
CA THR A 75 14.83 11.18 -2.47
C THR A 75 13.80 12.04 -1.77
N ASP A 76 13.30 13.09 -2.42
CA ASP A 76 12.18 13.89 -1.92
C ASP A 76 10.85 13.56 -2.63
N GLY A 77 10.89 12.81 -3.73
CA GLY A 77 9.75 12.30 -4.47
C GLY A 77 9.10 13.32 -5.40
N ASP A 78 9.82 14.37 -5.82
CA ASP A 78 9.31 15.47 -6.65
C ASP A 78 9.28 15.17 -8.16
N GLY A 79 9.85 14.04 -8.58
CA GLY A 79 9.91 13.59 -9.97
C GLY A 79 11.19 13.99 -10.71
N SER A 80 12.18 14.56 -10.03
CA SER A 80 13.48 14.93 -10.58
C SER A 80 14.63 14.45 -9.69
N VAL A 81 15.83 14.33 -10.26
CA VAL A 81 17.06 14.06 -9.49
C VAL A 81 17.96 15.29 -9.61
N VAL A 82 18.06 16.07 -8.54
CA VAL A 82 18.71 17.39 -8.54
C VAL A 82 19.68 17.54 -7.37
N THR A 83 20.85 18.09 -7.66
CA THR A 83 21.83 18.42 -6.64
C THR A 83 21.30 19.49 -5.69
N GLY A 84 21.29 19.20 -4.38
CA GLY A 84 20.95 20.15 -3.32
C GLY A 84 19.55 19.99 -2.71
N THR A 85 18.65 19.30 -3.40
CA THR A 85 17.37 18.79 -2.85
C THR A 85 17.49 17.30 -2.53
N ASP A 86 18.08 16.54 -3.45
CA ASP A 86 18.29 15.11 -3.27
C ASP A 86 19.51 14.76 -2.45
N LEU A 87 19.43 13.60 -1.79
CA LEU A 87 20.56 13.02 -1.06
C LEU A 87 21.49 12.29 -2.04
N ASN A 88 22.78 12.53 -1.89
CA ASN A 88 23.80 11.76 -2.59
C ASN A 88 23.96 10.37 -1.95
N ASN A 89 24.66 9.47 -2.66
CA ASN A 89 24.97 8.14 -2.17
C ASN A 89 25.80 8.12 -0.88
N ASP A 90 26.58 9.17 -0.58
CA ASP A 90 27.33 9.29 0.68
C ASP A 90 26.37 9.42 1.88
N ILE A 91 25.34 10.27 1.78
CA ILE A 91 24.33 10.43 2.82
C ILE A 91 23.46 9.17 2.91
N LEU A 92 23.06 8.59 1.77
CA LEU A 92 22.30 7.34 1.77
C LEU A 92 23.09 6.17 2.40
N SER A 93 24.42 6.17 2.32
CA SER A 93 25.26 5.20 3.02
C SER A 93 25.21 5.36 4.55
N ILE A 94 25.06 6.60 5.03
CA ILE A 94 24.86 6.89 6.46
C ILE A 94 23.47 6.43 6.91
N ASP A 95 22.44 6.66 6.07
CA ASP A 95 21.09 6.16 6.33
C ASP A 95 21.06 4.63 6.38
N LEU A 96 21.83 3.95 5.52
CA LEU A 96 21.95 2.49 5.58
C LEU A 96 22.70 2.00 6.82
N ALA A 97 23.60 2.81 7.39
CA ALA A 97 24.30 2.49 8.63
C ALA A 97 23.39 2.56 9.88
N THR A 98 22.22 3.18 9.78
CA THR A 98 21.25 3.33 10.88
C THR A 98 20.02 2.47 10.61
N PRO A 99 19.55 1.61 11.55
CA PRO A 99 18.41 0.73 11.30
C PRO A 99 17.17 1.49 10.81
N ASP A 100 16.51 0.93 9.81
CA ASP A 100 15.31 1.45 9.15
C ASP A 100 15.39 2.87 8.53
N GLN A 101 16.49 3.64 8.66
CA GLN A 101 16.55 5.01 8.14
C GLN A 101 16.45 5.08 6.62
N LEU A 102 17.13 4.19 5.89
CA LEU A 102 17.01 4.12 4.43
C LEU A 102 15.59 3.77 4.00
N CYS A 103 14.96 2.80 4.68
CA CYS A 103 13.55 2.47 4.45
C CYS A 103 12.63 3.67 4.76
N GLN A 104 12.88 4.45 5.82
CA GLN A 104 12.11 5.65 6.12
C GLN A 104 12.26 6.72 5.02
N ARG A 105 13.48 6.94 4.50
CA ARG A 105 13.71 7.85 3.38
C ARG A 105 12.90 7.43 2.15
N TYR A 106 13.00 6.16 1.77
CA TYR A 106 12.25 5.59 0.66
C TYR A 106 10.73 5.78 0.82
N ILE A 107 10.19 5.48 2.02
CA ILE A 107 8.75 5.63 2.29
C ILE A 107 8.30 7.09 2.20
N ASN A 108 9.12 8.04 2.65
CA ASN A 108 8.81 9.46 2.56
C ASN A 108 8.83 9.97 1.12
N SER A 109 9.85 9.62 0.34
CA SER A 109 9.91 9.92 -1.10
C SER A 109 8.66 9.36 -1.79
N ARG A 110 8.36 8.08 -1.54
CA ARG A 110 7.18 7.43 -2.10
C ARG A 110 5.88 8.09 -1.70
N TRP A 111 5.73 8.55 -0.46
CA TRP A 111 4.52 9.28 -0.01
C TRP A 111 4.31 10.58 -0.77
N ASN A 112 5.39 11.26 -1.14
CA ASN A 112 5.33 12.51 -1.89
C ASN A 112 4.97 12.26 -3.36
N THR A 113 5.52 11.20 -3.97
CA THR A 113 5.19 10.82 -5.35
C THR A 113 3.80 10.18 -5.47
N ASN A 114 3.49 9.22 -4.59
CA ASN A 114 2.30 8.37 -4.63
C ASN A 114 1.71 8.20 -3.23
N LYS A 115 0.66 8.97 -2.92
CA LYS A 115 -0.09 8.84 -1.66
C LYS A 115 -0.92 7.57 -1.64
N GLU A 116 -0.30 6.48 -1.22
CA GLU A 116 -0.94 5.18 -1.07
C GLU A 116 -1.45 4.98 0.36
N PHE A 117 -2.70 4.54 0.48
CA PHE A 117 -3.34 4.26 1.76
C PHE A 117 -3.59 2.77 1.94
N SER A 118 -3.67 2.29 3.18
CA SER A 118 -4.03 0.90 3.45
C SER A 118 -5.46 0.60 2.95
N PRO A 119 -5.68 -0.51 2.22
CA PRO A 119 -7.01 -0.90 1.77
C PRO A 119 -8.01 -1.24 2.89
N TRP A 120 -7.53 -1.48 4.11
CA TRP A 120 -8.35 -1.78 5.28
C TRP A 120 -8.49 -0.62 6.26
N ASN A 121 -7.56 0.33 6.25
CA ASN A 121 -7.61 1.52 7.09
C ASN A 121 -7.12 2.75 6.33
N PRO A 122 -8.02 3.55 5.72
CA PRO A 122 -7.63 4.70 4.93
C PRO A 122 -7.03 5.85 5.75
N ALA A 123 -7.05 5.79 7.09
CA ALA A 123 -6.36 6.78 7.92
C ALA A 123 -4.84 6.57 7.94
N ASN A 124 -4.36 5.39 7.56
CA ASN A 124 -2.94 5.03 7.60
C ASN A 124 -2.36 4.91 6.18
N SER A 125 -1.10 5.35 6.02
CA SER A 125 -0.31 5.10 4.82
C SER A 125 -0.20 3.60 4.54
N LEU A 126 -0.11 3.20 3.27
CA LEU A 126 0.15 1.82 2.89
C LEU A 126 1.52 1.33 3.41
N TRP A 127 2.51 2.23 3.50
CA TRP A 127 3.89 1.88 3.82
C TRP A 127 4.26 2.26 5.25
N THR A 128 5.09 1.44 5.88
CA THR A 128 5.61 1.66 7.23
C THR A 128 7.02 1.09 7.38
N THR A 129 7.75 1.50 8.41
CA THR A 129 8.90 0.77 8.92
C THR A 129 8.53 -0.01 10.17
N ASN A 130 9.35 -0.98 10.59
CA ASN A 130 9.18 -1.63 11.91
C ASN A 130 9.76 -0.81 13.07
N ALA A 131 10.41 0.33 12.79
CA ALA A 131 10.78 1.36 13.76
C ALA A 131 9.58 2.08 14.43
N SER A 132 8.65 1.32 15.02
CA SER A 132 7.85 1.65 16.21
C SER A 132 6.80 0.53 16.43
N GLY A 133 7.17 -0.48 17.23
CA GLY A 133 6.27 -1.38 17.97
C GLY A 133 5.08 -2.00 17.22
N ALA A 134 5.28 -3.22 16.70
CA ALA A 134 4.39 -4.42 16.65
C ALA A 134 2.84 -4.34 16.51
N ALA A 135 2.20 -3.18 16.36
CA ALA A 135 0.75 -3.02 16.15
C ALA A 135 0.43 -2.09 14.97
N THR A 136 1.45 -1.58 14.27
CA THR A 136 1.34 -0.54 13.24
C THR A 136 1.33 -1.07 11.81
N SER A 137 1.50 -2.38 11.58
CA SER A 137 1.67 -2.96 10.22
C SER A 137 0.39 -3.58 9.64
N ASN A 138 -0.74 -3.54 10.37
CA ASN A 138 -1.99 -4.17 9.95
C ASN A 138 -2.49 -3.61 8.62
N GLY A 139 -2.59 -4.47 7.61
CA GLY A 139 -3.03 -4.12 6.25
C GLY A 139 -2.05 -3.23 5.49
N ARG A 140 -0.76 -3.26 5.86
CA ARG A 140 0.30 -2.37 5.34
C ARG A 140 1.52 -3.17 4.88
N ILE A 141 2.42 -2.49 4.17
CA ILE A 141 3.70 -3.00 3.72
C ILE A 141 4.79 -2.40 4.61
N SER A 142 5.54 -3.25 5.29
CA SER A 142 6.73 -2.84 6.05
C SER A 142 7.98 -2.99 5.21
N CYS A 143 8.83 -1.95 5.19
CA CYS A 143 10.21 -2.00 4.74
C CYS A 143 11.11 -1.93 5.97
N THR A 144 12.04 -2.86 6.11
CA THR A 144 12.99 -2.87 7.22
C THR A 144 14.39 -3.28 6.83
N HIS A 145 15.36 -2.73 7.54
CA HIS A 145 16.74 -3.15 7.41
C HIS A 145 17.52 -2.92 8.70
N ASP A 146 18.50 -3.78 8.94
CA ASP A 146 19.46 -3.61 10.05
C ASP A 146 20.49 -2.52 9.74
N ALA A 147 21.27 -2.16 10.77
CA ALA A 147 22.42 -1.27 10.62
C ALA A 147 23.45 -1.88 9.67
N ASN A 148 23.90 -1.11 8.68
CA ASN A 148 24.80 -1.59 7.63
C ASN A 148 24.28 -2.88 6.96
N ALA A 149 22.97 -3.02 6.78
CA ALA A 149 22.40 -4.21 6.19
C ALA A 149 22.79 -4.39 4.71
N SER A 150 23.21 -5.61 4.37
CA SER A 150 23.32 -6.06 2.97
C SER A 150 21.97 -6.49 2.40
N THR A 151 20.92 -6.46 3.23
CA THR A 151 19.59 -6.96 2.90
C THR A 151 18.50 -6.03 3.40
N ILE A 152 17.45 -5.83 2.61
CA ILE A 152 16.22 -5.14 3.03
C ILE A 152 15.09 -6.18 3.02
N GLU A 153 14.34 -6.25 4.12
CA GLU A 153 13.14 -7.08 4.20
C GLU A 153 11.91 -6.24 3.91
N MET A 154 11.09 -6.73 2.98
CA MET A 154 9.75 -6.23 2.70
C MET A 154 8.73 -7.25 3.16
N GLU A 155 7.71 -6.81 3.88
CA GLU A 155 6.62 -7.67 4.31
C GLU A 155 5.28 -6.94 4.22
N ALA A 156 4.36 -7.45 3.40
CA ALA A 156 2.97 -7.04 3.40
C ALA A 156 2.15 -7.90 4.35
N ARG A 157 1.38 -7.27 5.23
CA ARG A 157 0.53 -7.97 6.19
C ARG A 157 -0.95 -7.81 5.90
N ASP A 158 -1.72 -8.80 6.36
CA ASP A 158 -3.17 -8.79 6.28
C ASP A 158 -3.83 -7.79 7.25
N LYS A 159 -5.16 -7.70 7.20
CA LYS A 159 -5.97 -6.82 8.04
C LYS A 159 -5.64 -6.91 9.53
N LEU A 160 -5.26 -8.09 10.03
CA LEU A 160 -5.02 -8.35 11.45
C LEU A 160 -3.54 -8.23 11.83
N GLY A 161 -2.64 -8.12 10.86
CA GLY A 161 -1.20 -8.03 11.08
C GLY A 161 -0.54 -9.34 11.49
N THR A 162 -1.30 -10.44 11.53
CA THR A 162 -0.86 -11.76 11.96
C THR A 162 -0.44 -12.63 10.79
N GLY A 163 -1.04 -12.42 9.61
CA GLY A 163 -0.69 -13.12 8.38
C GLY A 163 0.18 -12.26 7.46
N SER A 164 1.28 -12.84 6.97
CA SER A 164 2.05 -12.28 5.86
C SER A 164 1.33 -12.61 4.54
N ILE A 165 0.93 -11.58 3.80
CA ILE A 165 0.39 -11.71 2.44
C ILE A 165 1.54 -11.91 1.46
N TYR A 166 2.65 -11.20 1.68
CA TYR A 166 3.80 -11.21 0.81
C TYR A 166 5.05 -10.87 1.63
N LYS A 167 6.15 -11.60 1.40
CA LYS A 167 7.42 -11.35 2.07
C LYS A 167 8.56 -11.55 1.06
N LYS A 168 9.47 -10.57 1.01
CA LYS A 168 10.64 -10.59 0.14
C LYS A 168 11.85 -10.05 0.87
N THR A 169 12.97 -10.74 0.72
CA THR A 169 14.28 -10.21 1.13
C THR A 169 15.01 -9.77 -0.14
N ILE A 170 15.34 -8.49 -0.18
CA ILE A 170 16.16 -7.88 -1.22
C ILE A 170 17.60 -7.93 -0.76
N THR A 171 18.49 -8.47 -1.60
CA THR A 171 19.93 -8.57 -1.34
C THR A 171 20.70 -7.89 -2.46
N LEU A 172 21.94 -7.51 -2.17
CA LEU A 172 22.93 -7.22 -3.20
C LEU A 172 23.66 -8.52 -3.53
N ASP A 173 23.42 -9.04 -4.73
CA ASP A 173 24.19 -10.17 -5.29
C ASP A 173 25.48 -9.68 -5.95
#